data_AF-A0A5B0X8H9-F1
#
_entry.id   AF-A0A5B0X8H9-F1
#
_cell.length_a   1.000
_cell.length_b   1.000
_cell.length_c   1.000
_cell.angle_alpha   90.00
_cell.angle_beta   90.00
_cell.angle_gamma   90.00
#
_symmetry.space_group_name_H-M   'P 1'
#
loop_
_entity.id
_entity.type
_entity.pdbx_description
1 polymer ?
#
loop_
_entity_poly.entity_id
_entity_poly.type
_entity_poly.pdbx_seq_one_letter_code
_entity_poly.pdbx_strand_id
1 'polypeptide(L)'
;MTEYEEKVLAFDMFEGDFGDGSERCLKDKIGITRKESRCHICDEIIPAKSTARLSTWVFDCEIINYRCCEMCCDAMSACYDGDDETIELRYQLREFTE
;
A
#
# COMPACT_ATOMS: atom_id res chain seq x y z
N MET A 1 13.98 7.12 -9.77
CA MET A 1 12.55 6.81 -9.65
C MET A 1 12.00 6.76 -11.05
N THR A 2 11.29 5.68 -11.35
CA THR A 2 10.52 5.52 -12.58
C THR A 2 9.17 6.20 -12.41
N GLU A 3 8.54 6.58 -13.52
CA GLU A 3 7.20 7.20 -13.52
C GLU A 3 6.18 6.33 -12.78
N TYR A 4 6.26 5.00 -12.96
CA TYR A 4 5.45 4.03 -12.21
C TYR A 4 5.61 4.18 -10.69
N GLU A 5 6.84 4.25 -10.18
CA GLU A 5 7.06 4.38 -8.75
C GLU A 5 6.49 5.69 -8.20
N GLU A 6 6.56 6.78 -8.96
CA GLU A 6 5.97 8.07 -8.58
C GLU A 6 4.45 7.98 -8.47
N LYS A 7 3.78 7.37 -9.45
CA LYS A 7 2.32 7.16 -9.43
C LYS A 7 1.88 6.32 -8.24
N VAL A 8 2.57 5.21 -7.98
CA VAL A 8 2.25 4.32 -6.85
C VAL A 8 2.44 5.01 -5.51
N LEU A 9 3.53 5.78 -5.34
CA LEU A 9 3.81 6.47 -4.08
C LEU A 9 2.94 7.72 -3.90
N ALA A 10 2.43 8.32 -4.98
CA ALA A 10 1.48 9.42 -4.94
C ALA A 10 0.09 8.99 -4.43
N PHE A 11 -0.25 7.70 -4.53
CA PHE A 11 -1.48 7.18 -3.97
C PHE A 11 -1.46 7.22 -2.43
N ASP A 12 -2.46 7.88 -1.85
CA ASP A 12 -2.65 7.94 -0.40
C ASP A 12 -3.40 6.69 0.09
N MET A 13 -2.71 5.87 0.89
CA MET A 13 -3.27 4.63 1.44
C MET A 13 -4.26 4.87 2.58
N PHE A 14 -4.29 6.08 3.14
CA PHE A 14 -5.12 6.45 4.28
C PHE A 14 -6.06 7.62 3.93
N GLU A 15 -6.34 7.81 2.64
CA GLU A 15 -7.26 8.85 2.19
C GLU A 15 -8.63 8.66 2.87
N GLY A 16 -9.07 9.67 3.64
CA GLY A 16 -10.32 9.63 4.40
C GLY A 16 -10.21 9.15 5.85
N ASP A 17 -9.02 8.71 6.30
CA ASP A 17 -8.75 8.46 7.73
C ASP A 17 -8.37 9.77 8.42
N PHE A 18 -9.32 10.35 9.17
CA PHE A 18 -9.10 11.54 9.99
C PHE A 18 -8.51 11.12 11.34
N GLY A 19 -7.21 10.79 11.39
CA GLY A 19 -6.56 10.64 12.69
C GLY A 19 -6.27 11.99 13.36
N ASP A 20 -5.45 11.96 14.40
CA ASP A 20 -5.26 13.11 15.30
C ASP A 20 -4.24 14.16 14.77
N GLY A 21 -3.67 13.92 13.60
CA GLY A 21 -2.61 14.72 12.99
C GLY A 21 -1.21 14.40 13.52
N SER A 22 -1.07 13.38 14.37
CA SER A 22 0.23 12.86 14.81
C SER A 22 0.86 11.89 13.81
N GLU A 23 0.07 11.45 12.84
CA GLU A 23 0.47 10.46 11.86
C GLU A 23 1.53 11.00 10.92
N ARG A 24 2.59 10.23 10.74
CA ARG A 24 3.68 10.62 9.84
C ARG A 24 4.22 9.42 9.09
N CYS A 25 4.37 9.60 7.79
CA CYS A 25 5.11 8.66 6.97
C CYS A 25 6.61 8.86 7.21
N LEU A 26 7.27 7.84 7.78
CA LEU A 26 8.72 7.85 7.98
C LEU A 26 9.47 7.41 6.73
N LYS A 27 8.87 6.48 5.98
CA LYS A 27 9.48 5.88 4.83
C LYS A 27 8.42 5.33 3.91
N ASP A 28 8.52 5.67 2.64
CA ASP A 28 7.71 5.06 1.61
C ASP A 28 8.58 4.81 0.39
N LYS A 29 8.55 3.58 -0.12
CA LYS A 29 9.33 3.17 -1.29
C LYS A 29 8.81 1.87 -1.87
N ILE A 30 9.09 1.62 -3.14
CA ILE A 30 8.96 0.29 -3.73
C ILE A 30 10.26 -0.49 -3.49
N GLY A 31 10.13 -1.78 -3.21
CA GLY A 31 11.28 -2.65 -3.01
C GLY A 31 10.92 -4.11 -2.86
N ILE A 32 11.93 -4.91 -2.56
CA ILE A 32 11.79 -6.37 -2.45
C ILE A 32 11.55 -6.77 -0.98
N THR A 33 10.53 -7.59 -0.74
CA THR A 33 10.24 -8.16 0.58
C THR A 33 11.34 -9.14 1.00
N ARG A 34 11.74 -9.08 2.28
CA ARG A 34 12.74 -10.02 2.85
C ARG A 34 12.11 -11.26 3.47
N LYS A 35 10.85 -11.14 3.90
CA LYS A 35 10.06 -12.16 4.58
C LYS A 35 8.66 -12.13 3.98
N GLU A 36 7.93 -13.22 4.17
CA GLU A 36 6.49 -13.26 3.89
C GLU A 36 5.78 -12.17 4.70
N SER A 37 4.80 -11.51 4.08
CA SER A 37 3.99 -10.45 4.70
C SER A 37 2.62 -10.40 4.05
N ARG A 38 1.60 -9.87 4.73
CA ARG A 38 0.29 -9.65 4.12
C ARG A 38 0.19 -8.28 3.46
N CYS A 39 -0.56 -8.22 2.37
CA CYS A 39 -0.89 -6.98 1.69
C CYS A 39 -1.87 -6.16 2.52
N HIS A 40 -1.62 -4.87 2.71
CA HIS A 40 -2.53 -3.99 3.44
C HIS A 40 -3.87 -3.79 2.73
N ILE A 41 -3.88 -3.79 1.39
CA ILE A 41 -5.07 -3.50 0.59
C ILE A 41 -5.96 -4.75 0.45
N CYS A 42 -5.42 -5.84 -0.11
CA CYS A 42 -6.18 -7.04 -0.46
C CYS A 42 -6.02 -8.21 0.53
N ASP A 43 -5.25 -8.04 1.61
CA ASP A 43 -4.89 -9.07 2.61
C ASP A 43 -4.18 -10.34 2.07
N GLU A 44 -3.92 -10.42 0.76
CA GLU A 44 -3.19 -11.55 0.17
C GLU A 44 -1.76 -11.68 0.73
N ILE A 45 -1.27 -12.92 0.77
CA ILE A 45 0.11 -13.20 1.16
C ILE A 45 1.06 -12.73 0.07
N ILE A 46 1.97 -11.84 0.45
CA ILE A 46 3.13 -11.42 -0.33
C ILE A 46 4.28 -12.37 -0.01
N PRO A 47 4.73 -13.19 -0.99
CA PRO A 47 5.86 -14.07 -0.79
C PRO A 47 7.13 -13.29 -0.45
N ALA A 48 8.09 -13.98 0.18
CA ALA A 48 9.44 -13.42 0.32
C ALA A 48 10.09 -13.26 -1.07
N LYS A 49 10.89 -12.19 -1.23
CA LYS A 49 11.55 -11.81 -2.49
C LYS A 49 10.61 -11.32 -3.60
N SER A 50 9.39 -10.91 -3.25
CA SER A 50 8.46 -10.26 -4.18
C SER A 50 8.59 -8.74 -4.14
N THR A 51 8.24 -8.08 -5.24
CA THR A 51 8.11 -6.62 -5.31
C THR A 51 6.89 -6.17 -4.53
N ALA A 52 7.05 -5.13 -3.71
CA ALA A 52 5.98 -4.54 -2.92
C ALA A 52 6.26 -3.06 -2.62
N ARG A 53 5.21 -2.26 -2.41
CA ARG A 53 5.33 -0.98 -1.72
C ARG A 53 5.62 -1.26 -0.25
N LEU A 54 6.69 -0.68 0.26
CA LEU A 54 7.18 -0.83 1.62
C LEU A 54 7.04 0.53 2.31
N SER A 55 6.00 0.69 3.10
CA SER A 55 5.74 1.93 3.83
C SER A 55 5.88 1.73 5.34
N THR A 56 6.32 2.77 6.02
CA THR A 56 6.51 2.80 7.47
C THR A 56 5.92 4.10 7.97
N TRP A 57 4.94 3.97 8.84
CA TRP A 57 4.16 5.06 9.38
C TRP A 57 4.24 5.06 10.90
N VAL A 58 4.07 6.23 11.50
CA VAL A 58 3.81 6.34 12.94
C VAL A 58 2.35 6.67 13.11
N PHE A 59 1.66 5.90 13.94
CA PHE A 59 0.28 6.10 14.38
C PHE A 59 0.27 5.97 15.90
N ASP A 60 -0.31 6.94 16.64
CA ASP A 60 -0.38 6.92 18.12
C ASP A 60 0.96 6.57 18.82
N CYS A 61 2.06 7.19 18.37
CA CYS A 61 3.44 6.90 18.83
C CYS A 61 3.96 5.47 18.54
N GLU A 62 3.20 4.62 17.86
CA GLU A 62 3.61 3.29 17.43
C GLU A 62 4.08 3.28 15.98
N ILE A 63 5.11 2.49 15.67
CA ILE A 63 5.65 2.35 14.30
C ILE A 63 4.98 1.16 13.62
N ILE A 64 4.18 1.43 12.60
CA ILE A 64 3.50 0.42 11.80
C ILE A 64 4.19 0.30 10.44
N ASN A 65 4.39 -0.93 9.98
CA ASN A 65 4.97 -1.22 8.69
C ASN A 65 3.91 -1.83 7.78
N TYR A 66 3.54 -1.12 6.72
CA TYR A 66 2.63 -1.65 5.71
C TYR A 66 3.39 -2.18 4.50
N ARG A 67 2.73 -3.12 3.84
CA ARG A 67 3.22 -3.80 2.64
C ARG A 67 2.07 -3.85 1.65
N CYS A 68 2.27 -3.41 0.42
CA CYS A 68 1.29 -3.58 -0.63
C CYS A 68 1.90 -4.42 -1.74
N CYS A 69 1.21 -5.50 -2.12
CA CYS A 69 1.69 -6.41 -3.16
C CYS A 69 1.82 -5.69 -4.50
N GLU A 70 2.58 -6.28 -5.43
CA GLU A 70 2.76 -5.76 -6.80
C GLU A 70 1.43 -5.46 -7.49
N MET A 71 0.45 -6.38 -7.44
CA MET A 71 -0.87 -6.16 -8.05
C MET A 71 -1.63 -4.97 -7.47
N CYS A 72 -1.48 -4.70 -6.16
CA CYS A 72 -2.05 -3.50 -5.56
C CYS A 72 -1.26 -2.24 -5.92
N CYS A 73 0.05 -2.35 -6.16
CA CYS A 73 0.84 -1.23 -6.69
C CYS A 73 0.38 -0.89 -8.12
N ASP A 74 0.12 -1.89 -8.96
CA ASP A 74 -0.42 -1.66 -10.31
C ASP A 74 -1.78 -0.98 -10.26
N ALA A 75 -2.66 -1.40 -9.34
CA ALA A 75 -3.93 -0.75 -9.09
C ALA A 75 -3.79 0.71 -8.62
N MET A 76 -2.84 0.99 -7.71
CA MET A 76 -2.54 2.36 -7.27
C MET A 76 -2.07 3.24 -8.43
N SER A 77 -1.23 2.69 -9.32
CA SER A 77 -0.79 3.41 -10.52
C SER A 77 -1.95 3.68 -11.47
N ALA A 78 -2.86 2.72 -11.65
CA ALA A 78 -4.05 2.88 -12.49
C ALA A 78 -4.99 3.96 -11.93
N CYS A 79 -5.18 3.98 -10.61
CA CYS A 79 -5.97 5.01 -9.94
C CYS A 79 -5.40 6.42 -10.17
N TYR A 80 -4.06 6.58 -10.18
CA TYR A 80 -3.43 7.85 -10.53
C TYR A 80 -3.73 8.28 -11.97
N ASP A 81 -3.84 7.33 -12.89
CA ASP A 81 -4.22 7.55 -14.29
C ASP A 81 -5.75 7.73 -14.48
N GLY A 82 -6.54 7.71 -13.39
CA GLY A 82 -7.99 7.93 -13.39
C GLY A 82 -8.86 6.67 -13.41
N ASP A 83 -8.28 5.50 -13.17
CA ASP A 83 -9.00 4.22 -13.03
C ASP A 83 -9.08 3.80 -11.55
N ASP A 84 -10.02 4.41 -10.81
CA ASP A 84 -10.26 4.09 -9.40
C ASP A 84 -10.94 2.72 -9.21
N GLU A 85 -11.65 2.20 -10.22
CA GLU A 85 -12.35 0.91 -10.11
C GLU A 85 -11.39 -0.24 -9.79
N THR A 86 -10.19 -0.22 -10.36
CA THR A 86 -9.20 -1.28 -10.14
C THR A 86 -8.73 -1.34 -8.68
N ILE A 87 -8.52 -0.20 -8.01
CA ILE A 87 -8.10 -0.20 -6.60
C ILE A 87 -9.25 -0.55 -5.66
N GLU A 88 -10.48 -0.10 -5.95
CA GLU A 88 -11.69 -0.46 -5.21
C GLU A 88 -11.94 -1.97 -5.22
N LEU A 89 -11.79 -2.63 -6.37
CA LEU A 89 -11.87 -4.08 -6.47
C LEU A 89 -10.84 -4.79 -5.59
N ARG A 90 -9.64 -4.21 -5.43
CA ARG A 90 -8.61 -4.80 -4.55
C ARG A 90 -8.96 -4.65 -3.07
N TYR A 91 -9.63 -3.58 -2.67
CA TYR A 91 -10.17 -3.43 -1.30
C TYR A 91 -11.27 -4.46 -1.02
N GLN A 92 -12.17 -4.70 -1.97
CA GLN A 92 -13.22 -5.70 -1.82
C GLN A 92 -12.66 -7.12 -1.58
N LEU A 93 -11.53 -7.48 -2.19
CA LEU A 93 -10.90 -8.78 -1.95
C LEU A 93 -10.62 -9.02 -0.46
N ARG A 94 -10.20 -7.98 0.26
CA ARG A 94 -9.93 -8.08 1.71
C ARG A 94 -11.20 -8.39 2.49
N GLU A 95 -12.34 -7.76 2.15
CA GLU A 95 -13.63 -8.01 2.80
C GLU A 95 -14.09 -9.47 2.67
N PHE A 96 -13.70 -10.17 1.60
CA PHE A 96 -14.02 -11.59 1.40
C PHE A 96 -13.07 -12.56 2.12
N THR A 97 -12.01 -12.06 2.76
CA THR A 97 -10.98 -12.91 3.41
C THR A 97 -11.21 -13.09 4.92
N GLU A 98 -12.31 -12.54 5.46
CA GLU A 98 -12.74 -12.66 6.87
C GLU A 98 -13.75 -13.79 7.13
#